data_AF-A0A537U961-F1
#
_entry.id   AF-A0A537U961-F1
#
_cell.length_a   1.000
_cell.length_b   1.000
_cell.length_c   1.000
_cell.angle_alpha   90.00
_cell.angle_beta   90.00
_cell.angle_gamma   90.00
#
_symmetry.space_group_name_H-M   'P 1'
#
loop_
_entity.id
_entity.type
_entity.pdbx_description
1 polymer ?
#
loop_
_entity_poly.entity_id
_entity_poly.type
_entity_poly.pdbx_seq_one_letter_code
_entity_poly.pdbx_strand_id
1 'polypeptide(L)'
;MVDVGQFLGLRAAKRSSPSAPAAAQARILSDSEPTSQPAVRFRAGQIAILFIALAAIASIPILLYPWPPLSDYINHLARMHVIATIGSDPNLALFYQIEWQVIPNLMMDLIVPILQRVMNVYLAGQAYTIMTFVLILSGTLALNRQLYRHWSVLPLIAFPLLYNNVFLVGTMNYLFGIGLALWALTSWVALRERAVALRLAVSTLFVLASFFCHLFAVGVYGLGLLAFELQRLLGLRWRGPLAVDGPAKPGLPPWLDFIVSGLPFLPVVPLLLMSPTWTLRWDFTWELSGKVNGLLFVIEVYSRSATFFLATIVAIAAVFAARHRALQFHPFGWMLLAVGGITYLALPRVLFDTYMADQRLPIALAFMIIACAHLDLRDEFVRRGFATVLVLLLAVRAFEVQGVWREISRGTASFRDSVRHIDRGSKVLVAYADPDNGDNARDLWLTHAACLAIIERSALVTTAFTVLGKQVMHVRRDYRDRVDTEDGTPPSIRQLLSHMEPTDWDDDPPYWSRWTTDYDYLYILFTDRDYANPDPTRLTPLFAGNRFVLYHIDGAQLARARKTSN
;
A
#
# COMPACT_ATOMS: atom_id res chain seq x y z
N MET A 1 44.10 72.48 -45.79
CA MET A 1 44.77 71.19 -46.02
C MET A 1 43.68 70.14 -46.07
N VAL A 2 43.49 69.59 -47.28
CA VAL A 2 42.61 68.50 -47.72
C VAL A 2 41.10 68.71 -47.57
N ASP A 3 40.50 68.87 -48.74
CA ASP A 3 39.13 69.23 -49.08
C ASP A 3 38.55 68.14 -50.01
N VAL A 4 37.23 68.15 -50.05
CA VAL A 4 36.23 67.45 -50.84
C VAL A 4 36.60 67.26 -52.32
N GLY A 5 36.07 66.20 -52.93
CA GLY A 5 35.79 66.21 -54.37
C GLY A 5 36.16 64.92 -55.10
N GLN A 6 35.15 64.11 -55.38
CA GLN A 6 35.19 63.16 -56.50
C GLN A 6 35.66 63.86 -57.77
N PHE A 7 36.51 63.23 -58.58
CA PHE A 7 36.18 62.96 -60.00
C PHE A 7 37.34 62.28 -60.76
N LEU A 8 36.92 61.23 -61.48
CA LEU A 8 37.35 60.82 -62.82
C LEU A 8 38.72 60.20 -63.06
N GLY A 9 38.62 58.92 -63.42
CA GLY A 9 38.83 58.55 -64.83
C GLY A 9 40.19 57.93 -65.10
N LEU A 10 40.35 56.97 -65.99
CA LEU A 10 39.50 56.48 -67.08
C LEU A 10 40.23 55.24 -67.59
N ARG A 11 39.51 54.16 -67.91
CA ARG A 11 39.48 53.64 -69.29
C ARG A 11 38.42 52.56 -69.46
N ALA A 12 37.49 52.89 -70.36
CA ALA A 12 36.62 52.01 -71.12
C ALA A 12 37.46 51.01 -71.95
N ALA A 13 36.96 49.94 -72.56
CA ALA A 13 35.64 49.56 -73.09
C ALA A 13 35.66 48.01 -73.28
N LYS A 14 34.57 47.24 -73.42
CA LYS A 14 33.53 47.26 -74.46
C LYS A 14 32.47 46.19 -74.08
N ARG A 15 31.21 46.59 -73.87
CA ARG A 15 29.98 46.26 -74.64
C ARG A 15 29.63 44.78 -74.88
N SER A 16 28.57 44.30 -74.22
CA SER A 16 27.27 43.98 -74.87
C SER A 16 26.19 43.57 -73.82
N SER A 17 25.06 44.28 -73.82
CA SER A 17 23.78 44.01 -73.13
C SER A 17 22.98 42.88 -73.83
N PRO A 18 21.77 42.43 -73.40
CA PRO A 18 20.92 42.88 -72.27
C PRO A 18 20.23 41.76 -71.44
N SER A 19 19.51 42.21 -70.41
CA SER A 19 18.34 41.62 -69.71
C SER A 19 18.54 41.16 -68.25
N ALA A 20 17.75 41.81 -67.40
CA ALA A 20 17.60 41.71 -65.94
C ALA A 20 16.74 40.48 -65.54
N PRO A 21 16.33 40.24 -64.26
CA PRO A 21 16.59 41.02 -63.05
C PRO A 21 16.97 40.21 -61.78
N ALA A 22 17.50 40.96 -60.81
CA ALA A 22 17.30 40.83 -59.37
C ALA A 22 16.83 39.47 -58.80
N ALA A 23 17.78 38.65 -58.31
CA ALA A 23 17.49 37.59 -57.33
C ALA A 23 18.72 37.16 -56.50
N ALA A 24 19.69 38.05 -56.25
CA ALA A 24 20.96 37.64 -55.63
C ALA A 24 21.28 38.30 -54.27
N GLN A 25 20.33 39.00 -53.65
CA GLN A 25 20.50 39.60 -52.32
C GLN A 25 19.47 39.11 -51.28
N ALA A 26 18.97 37.89 -51.46
CA ALA A 26 18.08 37.23 -50.49
C ALA A 26 18.63 35.83 -50.10
N ARG A 27 19.93 35.72 -49.81
CA ARG A 27 20.55 34.43 -49.46
C ARG A 27 21.55 34.44 -48.31
N ILE A 28 21.44 35.40 -47.39
CA ILE A 28 22.26 35.44 -46.15
C ILE A 28 21.38 35.38 -44.88
N LEU A 29 20.06 35.19 -45.01
CA LEU A 29 19.16 35.02 -43.86
C LEU A 29 18.09 33.95 -44.13
N SER A 30 18.53 32.75 -44.48
CA SER A 30 17.67 31.55 -44.40
C SER A 30 18.58 30.33 -44.33
N ASP A 31 18.80 29.83 -43.13
CA ASP A 31 18.97 28.41 -42.77
C ASP A 31 19.63 28.32 -41.40
N SER A 32 18.89 28.78 -40.40
CA SER A 32 18.97 28.21 -39.06
C SER A 32 17.58 27.70 -38.72
N GLU A 33 17.12 26.68 -39.47
CA GLU A 33 16.10 25.81 -38.90
C GLU A 33 16.67 25.30 -37.58
N PRO A 34 15.94 25.43 -36.45
CA PRO A 34 16.34 24.71 -35.26
C PRO A 34 16.21 23.23 -35.62
N THR A 35 17.35 22.59 -35.90
CA THR A 35 17.45 21.13 -35.93
C THR A 35 16.87 20.64 -34.62
N SER A 36 15.62 20.18 -34.69
CA SER A 36 14.91 19.63 -33.56
C SER A 36 15.64 18.34 -33.19
N GLN A 37 16.62 18.47 -32.30
CA GLN A 37 17.34 17.31 -31.79
C GLN A 37 16.27 16.31 -31.31
N PRO A 38 16.29 15.07 -31.81
CA PRO A 38 15.32 14.07 -31.40
C PRO A 38 15.43 13.95 -29.88
N ALA A 39 14.34 14.25 -29.17
CA ALA A 39 14.30 14.18 -27.72
C ALA A 39 14.92 12.86 -27.28
N VAL A 40 15.94 12.90 -26.40
CA VAL A 40 16.57 11.70 -25.85
C VAL A 40 15.53 10.98 -24.99
N ARG A 41 14.74 10.12 -25.63
CA ARG A 41 13.75 9.30 -24.97
C ARG A 41 14.43 8.02 -24.51
N PHE A 42 14.31 7.72 -23.22
CA PHE A 42 14.74 6.42 -22.70
C PHE A 42 14.03 5.31 -23.48
N ARG A 43 14.80 4.34 -23.96
CA ARG A 43 14.24 3.16 -24.61
C ARG A 43 13.50 2.33 -23.57
N ALA A 44 12.48 1.57 -24.01
CA ALA A 44 11.71 0.69 -23.13
C ALA A 44 12.62 -0.26 -22.32
N GLY A 45 13.68 -0.81 -22.94
CA GLY A 45 14.66 -1.66 -22.25
C GLY A 45 15.44 -0.94 -21.14
N GLN A 46 15.78 0.33 -21.32
CA GLN A 46 16.46 1.11 -20.26
C GLN A 46 15.54 1.34 -19.07
N ILE A 47 14.26 1.65 -19.33
CA ILE A 47 13.26 1.84 -18.28
C ILE A 47 13.00 0.52 -17.55
N ALA A 48 12.94 -0.61 -18.28
CA ALA A 48 12.81 -1.92 -17.67
C ALA A 48 14.01 -2.27 -16.75
N ILE A 49 15.24 -2.01 -17.20
CA ILE A 49 16.45 -2.22 -16.37
C ILE A 49 16.41 -1.35 -15.12
N LEU A 50 16.08 -0.06 -15.26
CA LEU A 50 15.92 0.85 -14.12
C LEU A 50 14.83 0.36 -13.16
N PHE A 51 13.68 -0.05 -13.68
CA PHE A 51 12.60 -0.60 -12.88
C PHE A 51 13.05 -1.82 -12.08
N ILE A 52 13.73 -2.77 -12.72
CA ILE A 52 14.26 -3.98 -12.06
C ILE A 52 15.29 -3.61 -10.99
N ALA A 53 16.21 -2.70 -11.28
CA ALA A 53 17.23 -2.27 -10.33
C ALA A 53 16.61 -1.58 -9.10
N LEU A 54 15.66 -0.66 -9.30
CA LEU A 54 14.97 0.04 -8.22
C LEU A 54 14.07 -0.92 -7.42
N ALA A 55 13.44 -1.89 -8.08
CA ALA A 55 12.66 -2.95 -7.41
C ALA A 55 13.56 -3.82 -6.55
N ALA A 56 14.71 -4.25 -7.07
CA ALA A 56 15.68 -4.99 -6.28
C ALA A 56 16.12 -4.20 -5.05
N ILE A 57 16.47 -2.91 -5.19
CA ILE A 57 16.85 -2.04 -4.07
C ILE A 57 15.70 -1.90 -3.05
N ALA A 58 14.48 -1.63 -3.51
CA ALA A 58 13.32 -1.50 -2.66
C ALA A 58 12.98 -2.81 -1.94
N SER A 59 13.31 -3.97 -2.51
CA SER A 59 13.11 -5.28 -1.89
C SER A 59 14.20 -5.69 -0.90
N ILE A 60 15.34 -4.98 -0.82
CA ILE A 60 16.46 -5.34 0.08
C ILE A 60 16.00 -5.50 1.54
N PRO A 61 15.28 -4.54 2.18
CA PRO A 61 14.84 -4.70 3.55
C PRO A 61 13.92 -5.92 3.72
N ILE A 62 12.99 -6.15 2.79
CA ILE A 62 12.10 -7.31 2.82
C ILE A 62 12.89 -8.62 2.80
N LEU A 63 13.90 -8.72 1.95
CA LEU A 63 14.70 -9.94 1.79
C LEU A 63 15.64 -10.20 2.96
N LEU A 64 16.24 -9.15 3.53
CA LEU A 64 17.19 -9.27 4.64
C LEU A 64 16.52 -9.60 5.98
N TYR A 65 15.27 -9.21 6.16
CA TYR A 65 14.53 -9.41 7.40
C TYR A 65 13.28 -10.25 7.10
N PRO A 66 13.34 -11.59 7.31
CA PRO A 66 12.22 -12.51 7.01
C PRO A 66 10.90 -12.12 7.64
N TRP A 67 10.96 -11.37 8.74
CA TRP A 67 9.83 -10.79 9.44
C TRP A 67 9.90 -9.28 9.31
N PRO A 68 9.39 -8.71 8.20
CA PRO A 68 9.09 -7.30 8.11
C PRO A 68 8.44 -6.81 9.41
N PRO A 69 9.02 -5.82 10.11
CA PRO A 69 8.53 -5.30 11.39
C PRO A 69 7.29 -4.42 11.18
N LEU A 70 6.23 -5.02 10.65
CA LEU A 70 4.91 -4.42 10.42
C LEU A 70 3.93 -4.97 11.47
N SER A 71 2.92 -4.19 11.83
CA SER A 71 1.94 -4.57 12.87
C SER A 71 1.25 -5.90 12.58
N ASP A 72 0.48 -5.95 11.50
CA ASP A 72 -0.48 -7.04 11.26
C ASP A 72 0.17 -8.22 10.54
N TYR A 73 1.39 -8.05 10.05
CA TYR A 73 2.01 -8.96 9.09
C TYR A 73 2.21 -10.37 9.64
N ILE A 74 2.71 -10.51 10.88
CA ILE A 74 2.88 -11.82 11.51
C ILE A 74 1.53 -12.48 11.80
N ASN A 75 0.50 -11.70 12.14
CA ASN A 75 -0.86 -12.22 12.29
C ASN A 75 -1.39 -12.80 10.99
N HIS A 76 -1.23 -12.06 9.88
CA HIS A 76 -1.56 -12.55 8.55
C HIS A 76 -0.79 -13.82 8.20
N LEU A 77 0.53 -13.87 8.40
CA LEU A 77 1.31 -15.08 8.14
C LEU A 77 0.86 -16.26 8.99
N ALA A 78 0.48 -16.03 10.26
CA ALA A 78 -0.05 -17.08 11.11
C ALA A 78 -1.34 -17.67 10.53
N ARG A 79 -2.25 -16.82 10.05
CA ARG A 79 -3.46 -17.28 9.34
C ARG A 79 -3.13 -18.09 8.09
N MET A 80 -2.19 -17.62 7.26
CA MET A 80 -1.77 -18.35 6.05
C MET A 80 -1.17 -19.72 6.40
N HIS A 81 -0.38 -19.77 7.48
CA HIS A 81 0.18 -21.00 7.99
C HIS A 81 -0.92 -21.98 8.38
N VAL A 82 -1.88 -21.54 9.20
CA VAL A 82 -3.03 -22.35 9.61
C VAL A 82 -3.80 -22.87 8.38
N ILE A 83 -4.16 -22.01 7.42
CA ILE A 83 -4.86 -22.45 6.19
C ILE A 83 -4.08 -23.55 5.46
N ALA A 84 -2.76 -23.43 5.39
CA ALA A 84 -1.91 -24.39 4.70
C ALA A 84 -1.67 -25.70 5.46
N THR A 85 -1.74 -25.71 6.79
CA THR A 85 -1.32 -26.86 7.61
C THR A 85 -2.41 -27.48 8.47
N ILE A 86 -3.59 -26.86 8.58
CA ILE A 86 -4.68 -27.30 9.49
C ILE A 86 -5.13 -28.74 9.26
N GLY A 87 -5.03 -29.26 8.02
CA GLY A 87 -5.36 -30.66 7.72
C GLY A 87 -4.33 -31.69 8.23
N SER A 88 -3.15 -31.23 8.64
CA SER A 88 -2.01 -32.08 9.04
C SER A 88 -1.50 -31.81 10.45
N ASP A 89 -1.77 -30.63 11.02
CA ASP A 89 -1.34 -30.26 12.37
C ASP A 89 -2.51 -30.45 13.36
N PRO A 90 -2.49 -31.47 14.23
CA PRO A 90 -3.58 -31.76 15.14
C PRO A 90 -3.78 -30.67 16.21
N ASN A 91 -2.73 -29.95 16.59
CA ASN A 91 -2.84 -28.88 17.58
C ASN A 91 -3.52 -27.65 16.96
N LEU A 92 -3.15 -27.28 15.74
CA LEU A 92 -3.87 -26.22 15.03
C LEU A 92 -5.32 -26.61 14.73
N ALA A 93 -5.57 -27.87 14.36
CA ALA A 93 -6.92 -28.37 14.14
C ALA A 93 -7.78 -28.41 15.41
N LEU A 94 -7.16 -28.50 16.59
CA LEU A 94 -7.83 -28.42 17.89
C LEU A 94 -8.32 -26.99 18.20
N PHE A 95 -7.54 -25.98 17.85
CA PHE A 95 -7.81 -24.59 18.21
C PHE A 95 -8.57 -23.82 17.14
N TYR A 96 -8.23 -24.04 15.88
CA TYR A 96 -8.71 -23.23 14.77
C TYR A 96 -9.60 -24.03 13.83
N GLN A 97 -10.41 -23.31 13.06
CA GLN A 97 -11.16 -23.83 11.93
C GLN A 97 -11.17 -22.79 10.81
N ILE A 98 -11.21 -23.27 9.55
CA ILE A 98 -11.32 -22.41 8.38
C ILE A 98 -12.73 -22.53 7.80
N GLU A 99 -13.43 -21.42 7.70
CA GLU A 99 -14.75 -21.32 7.10
C GLU A 99 -14.67 -20.38 5.90
N TRP A 100 -14.65 -20.94 4.69
CA TRP A 100 -14.57 -20.14 3.46
C TRP A 100 -15.89 -19.42 3.22
N GLN A 101 -15.83 -18.09 3.25
CA GLN A 101 -16.96 -17.20 3.07
C GLN A 101 -16.62 -16.15 2.00
N VAL A 102 -17.65 -15.50 1.44
CA VAL A 102 -17.44 -14.39 0.51
C VAL A 102 -17.01 -13.17 1.32
N ILE A 103 -15.71 -12.95 1.50
CA ILE A 103 -15.16 -11.81 2.25
C ILE A 103 -14.30 -10.97 1.32
N PRO A 104 -14.41 -9.63 1.34
CA PRO A 104 -13.61 -8.78 0.47
C PRO A 104 -12.23 -8.48 1.07
N ASN A 105 -11.48 -9.53 1.43
CA ASN A 105 -10.16 -9.48 2.06
C ASN A 105 -9.42 -10.83 2.02
N LEU A 106 -9.39 -11.53 0.87
CA LEU A 106 -8.94 -12.92 0.75
C LEU A 106 -7.73 -13.15 -0.17
N MET A 107 -7.15 -12.13 -0.79
CA MET A 107 -6.09 -12.37 -1.79
C MET A 107 -4.88 -13.10 -1.20
N MET A 108 -4.40 -12.67 -0.04
CA MET A 108 -3.29 -13.33 0.65
C MET A 108 -3.64 -14.77 1.03
N ASP A 109 -4.87 -15.00 1.51
CA ASP A 109 -5.45 -16.32 1.86
C ASP A 109 -5.47 -17.29 0.66
N LEU A 110 -5.62 -16.77 -0.55
CA LEU A 110 -5.60 -17.56 -1.78
C LEU A 110 -4.18 -17.78 -2.33
N ILE A 111 -3.25 -16.85 -2.12
CA ILE A 111 -1.91 -16.89 -2.73
C ILE A 111 -0.87 -17.53 -1.82
N VAL A 112 -0.75 -17.07 -0.57
CA VAL A 112 0.36 -17.44 0.32
C VAL A 112 0.33 -18.93 0.69
N PRO A 113 -0.83 -19.55 1.01
CA PRO A 113 -0.89 -20.99 1.25
C PRO A 113 -0.45 -21.84 0.05
N ILE A 114 -0.66 -21.36 -1.19
CA ILE A 114 -0.17 -22.04 -2.40
C ILE A 114 1.35 -21.94 -2.49
N LEU A 115 1.91 -20.76 -2.24
CA LEU A 115 3.36 -20.56 -2.19
C LEU A 115 3.99 -21.44 -1.10
N GLN A 116 3.35 -21.56 0.07
CA GLN A 116 3.83 -22.37 1.19
C GLN A 116 3.99 -23.87 0.85
N ARG A 117 3.39 -24.36 -0.25
CA ARG A 117 3.61 -25.75 -0.71
C ARG A 117 5.04 -26.01 -1.18
N VAL A 118 5.78 -24.97 -1.57
CA VAL A 118 7.14 -25.08 -2.12
C VAL A 118 8.19 -24.29 -1.34
N MET A 119 7.76 -23.51 -0.33
CA MET A 119 8.65 -22.72 0.53
C MET A 119 8.04 -22.56 1.94
N ASN A 120 8.83 -22.07 2.91
CA ASN A 120 8.27 -21.77 4.23
C ASN A 120 7.37 -20.50 4.19
N VAL A 121 6.52 -20.35 5.22
CA VAL A 121 5.56 -19.24 5.30
C VAL A 121 6.20 -17.86 5.27
N TYR A 122 7.41 -17.71 5.84
CA TYR A 122 8.12 -16.42 5.86
C TYR A 122 8.58 -16.02 4.46
N LEU A 123 9.15 -16.95 3.69
CA LEU A 123 9.55 -16.69 2.31
C LEU A 123 8.33 -16.44 1.42
N ALA A 124 7.24 -17.19 1.63
CA ALA A 124 5.98 -16.96 0.92
C ALA A 124 5.41 -15.56 1.20
N GLY A 125 5.49 -15.10 2.45
CA GLY A 125 5.16 -13.75 2.85
C GLY A 125 6.02 -12.69 2.17
N GLN A 126 7.35 -12.87 2.16
CA GLN A 126 8.29 -11.95 1.49
C GLN A 126 7.99 -11.85 -0.01
N ALA A 127 7.74 -13.00 -0.65
CA ALA A 127 7.38 -13.06 -2.07
C ALA A 127 6.07 -12.31 -2.36
N TYR A 128 5.05 -12.46 -1.50
CA TYR A 128 3.79 -11.73 -1.63
C TYR A 128 4.00 -10.20 -1.50
N THR A 129 4.82 -9.76 -0.55
CA THR A 129 5.16 -8.34 -0.39
C THR A 129 5.90 -7.78 -1.61
N ILE A 130 6.88 -8.50 -2.14
CA ILE A 130 7.63 -8.08 -3.35
C ILE A 130 6.72 -8.03 -4.57
N MET A 131 5.86 -9.04 -4.74
CA MET A 131 4.84 -9.07 -5.80
C MET A 131 3.91 -7.85 -5.69
N THR A 132 3.52 -7.46 -4.48
CA THR A 132 2.71 -6.27 -4.21
C THR A 132 3.41 -4.99 -4.68
N PHE A 133 4.70 -4.81 -4.33
CA PHE A 133 5.52 -3.67 -4.76
C PHE A 133 5.62 -3.58 -6.29
N VAL A 134 5.91 -4.71 -6.94
CA VAL A 134 6.01 -4.79 -8.40
C VAL A 134 4.67 -4.48 -9.05
N LEU A 135 3.55 -4.99 -8.52
CA LEU A 135 2.22 -4.78 -9.07
C LEU A 135 1.82 -3.30 -9.03
N ILE A 136 2.04 -2.62 -7.90
CA ILE A 136 1.76 -1.18 -7.75
C ILE A 136 2.58 -0.39 -8.78
N LEU A 137 3.90 -0.53 -8.78
CA LEU A 137 4.75 0.33 -9.59
C LEU A 137 4.65 0.03 -11.09
N SER A 138 4.47 -1.24 -11.46
CA SER A 138 4.21 -1.60 -12.86
C SER A 138 2.87 -1.05 -13.32
N GLY A 139 1.84 -1.05 -12.48
CA GLY A 139 0.55 -0.42 -12.75
C GLY A 139 0.67 1.09 -12.91
N THR A 140 1.42 1.78 -12.05
CA THR A 140 1.71 3.22 -12.16
C THR A 140 2.42 3.54 -13.48
N LEU A 141 3.46 2.78 -13.84
CA LEU A 141 4.23 2.97 -15.06
C LEU A 141 3.37 2.69 -16.31
N ALA A 142 2.56 1.63 -16.28
CA ALA A 142 1.68 1.25 -17.38
C ALA A 142 0.54 2.27 -17.58
N LEU A 143 -0.05 2.80 -16.51
CA LEU A 143 -1.05 3.86 -16.58
C LEU A 143 -0.47 5.12 -17.22
N ASN A 144 0.72 5.54 -16.80
CA ASN A 144 1.43 6.66 -17.42
C ASN A 144 1.66 6.43 -18.92
N ARG A 145 2.10 5.22 -19.29
CA ARG A 145 2.32 4.82 -20.69
C ARG A 145 1.05 4.91 -21.52
N GLN A 146 -0.12 4.62 -20.95
CA GLN A 146 -1.40 4.73 -21.65
C GLN A 146 -1.85 6.18 -21.81
N LEU A 147 -1.68 7.01 -20.78
CA LEU A 147 -2.04 8.43 -20.81
C LEU A 147 -1.18 9.23 -21.79
N TYR A 148 0.13 8.99 -21.82
CA TYR A 148 1.08 9.76 -22.64
C TYR A 148 1.50 9.07 -23.95
N ARG A 149 1.10 7.81 -24.15
CA ARG A 149 1.40 7.00 -25.35
C ARG A 149 2.90 6.72 -25.61
N HIS A 150 3.78 6.97 -24.65
CA HIS A 150 5.17 6.56 -24.67
C HIS A 150 5.66 6.24 -23.26
N TRP A 151 6.78 5.52 -23.13
CA TRP A 151 7.34 5.23 -21.82
C TRP A 151 8.01 6.48 -21.24
N SER A 152 7.93 6.62 -19.92
CA SER A 152 8.47 7.74 -19.15
C SER A 152 9.22 7.18 -17.95
N VAL A 153 10.31 7.82 -17.55
CA VAL A 153 11.01 7.49 -16.30
C VAL A 153 10.36 8.15 -15.08
N LEU A 154 9.49 9.15 -15.26
CA LEU A 154 8.89 9.88 -14.15
C LEU A 154 8.17 8.98 -13.12
N PRO A 155 7.38 7.96 -13.51
CA PRO A 155 6.74 7.05 -12.55
C PRO A 155 7.71 6.34 -11.59
N LEU A 156 8.99 6.25 -11.91
CA LEU A 156 10.01 5.66 -11.04
C LEU A 156 10.23 6.47 -9.75
N ILE A 157 9.78 7.73 -9.67
CA ILE A 157 9.82 8.49 -8.40
C ILE A 157 8.87 7.94 -7.34
N ALA A 158 7.98 7.01 -7.69
CA ALA A 158 7.03 6.42 -6.75
C ALA A 158 7.63 5.30 -5.88
N PHE A 159 8.82 4.77 -6.21
CA PHE A 159 9.46 3.70 -5.43
C PHE A 159 9.60 4.00 -3.92
N PRO A 160 10.02 5.21 -3.49
CA PRO A 160 10.12 5.57 -2.08
C PRO A 160 8.78 5.60 -1.32
N LEU A 161 7.65 5.66 -2.04
CA LEU A 161 6.30 5.65 -1.45
C LEU A 161 5.81 4.23 -1.16
N LEU A 162 6.50 3.18 -1.64
CA LEU A 162 6.20 1.79 -1.26
C LEU A 162 6.29 1.60 0.25
N TYR A 163 7.26 2.26 0.88
CA TYR A 163 7.40 2.34 2.32
C TYR A 163 6.68 3.60 2.81
N ASN A 164 5.51 3.39 3.38
CA ASN A 164 4.62 4.41 3.91
C ASN A 164 3.93 3.84 5.16
N ASN A 165 3.22 4.67 5.93
CA ASN A 165 2.62 4.22 7.19
C ASN A 165 1.56 3.12 6.99
N VAL A 166 0.80 3.15 5.89
CA VAL A 166 -0.18 2.09 5.57
C VAL A 166 0.51 0.74 5.33
N PHE A 167 1.71 0.75 4.76
CA PHE A 167 2.56 -0.44 4.68
C PHE A 167 3.07 -0.90 6.06
N LEU A 168 3.46 0.01 6.93
CA LEU A 168 3.90 -0.32 8.30
C LEU A 168 2.81 -0.96 9.16
N VAL A 169 1.55 -0.57 8.96
CA VAL A 169 0.40 -1.23 9.61
C VAL A 169 0.25 -2.68 9.11
N GLY A 170 0.59 -2.96 7.85
CA GLY A 170 0.53 -4.31 7.31
C GLY A 170 -0.80 -4.66 6.63
N THR A 171 -1.50 -3.67 6.05
CA THR A 171 -2.74 -3.89 5.27
C THR A 171 -2.44 -4.54 3.91
N MET A 172 -1.93 -5.78 3.91
CA MET A 172 -1.28 -6.42 2.76
C MET A 172 -2.21 -6.58 1.56
N ASN A 173 -3.44 -7.03 1.80
CA ASN A 173 -4.47 -7.19 0.77
C ASN A 173 -4.91 -5.86 0.17
N TYR A 174 -5.00 -4.79 0.97
CA TYR A 174 -5.30 -3.46 0.47
C TYR A 174 -4.20 -2.97 -0.49
N LEU A 175 -2.93 -3.11 -0.11
CA LEU A 175 -1.79 -2.68 -0.93
C LEU A 175 -1.71 -3.46 -2.25
N PHE A 176 -1.91 -4.77 -2.22
CA PHE A 176 -2.03 -5.57 -3.43
C PHE A 176 -3.18 -5.06 -4.31
N GLY A 177 -4.30 -4.70 -3.68
CA GLY A 177 -5.46 -4.09 -4.31
C GLY A 177 -5.18 -2.74 -4.99
N ILE A 178 -4.28 -1.90 -4.46
CA ILE A 178 -3.84 -0.66 -5.14
C ILE A 178 -3.22 -1.01 -6.51
N GLY A 179 -2.36 -2.03 -6.53
CA GLY A 179 -1.74 -2.51 -7.77
C GLY A 179 -2.77 -3.04 -8.78
N LEU A 180 -3.74 -3.83 -8.31
CA LEU A 180 -4.86 -4.28 -9.15
C LEU A 180 -5.68 -3.10 -9.69
N ALA A 181 -6.00 -2.11 -8.86
CA ALA A 181 -6.77 -0.94 -9.28
C ALA A 181 -6.03 -0.09 -10.33
N LEU A 182 -4.71 0.04 -10.21
CA LEU A 182 -3.87 0.71 -11.22
C LEU A 182 -3.88 -0.04 -12.56
N TRP A 183 -3.76 -1.37 -12.53
CA TRP A 183 -3.83 -2.20 -13.74
C TRP A 183 -5.25 -2.26 -14.33
N ALA A 184 -6.29 -2.23 -13.50
CA ALA A 184 -7.67 -2.12 -13.93
C ALA A 184 -7.91 -0.81 -14.68
N LEU A 185 -7.48 0.31 -14.10
CA LEU A 185 -7.57 1.62 -14.74
C LEU A 185 -6.73 1.69 -16.02
N THR A 186 -5.51 1.17 -16.00
CA THR A 186 -4.66 1.06 -17.20
C THR A 186 -5.36 0.30 -18.32
N SER A 187 -5.96 -0.85 -17.99
CA SER A 187 -6.67 -1.70 -18.95
C SER A 187 -7.91 -1.00 -19.49
N TRP A 188 -8.65 -0.29 -18.63
CA TRP A 188 -9.80 0.52 -19.06
C TRP A 188 -9.39 1.59 -20.07
N VAL A 189 -8.34 2.37 -19.77
CA VAL A 189 -7.82 3.41 -20.67
C VAL A 189 -7.37 2.80 -22.00
N ALA A 190 -6.65 1.67 -21.97
CA ALA A 190 -6.17 0.98 -23.17
C ALA A 190 -7.29 0.42 -24.05
N LEU A 191 -8.38 -0.05 -23.43
CA LEU A 191 -9.54 -0.64 -24.09
C LEU A 191 -10.63 0.38 -24.39
N ARG A 192 -10.43 1.67 -24.08
CA ARG A 192 -11.51 2.65 -24.07
C ARG A 192 -12.25 2.76 -25.41
N GLU A 193 -11.48 2.75 -26.50
CA GLU A 193 -11.96 2.86 -27.88
C GLU A 193 -12.15 1.49 -28.56
N ARG A 194 -12.05 0.39 -27.80
CA ARG A 194 -12.33 -0.98 -28.27
C ARG A 194 -13.80 -1.33 -28.09
N ALA A 195 -14.18 -2.54 -28.47
CA ALA A 195 -15.54 -3.04 -28.33
C ALA A 195 -16.03 -2.93 -26.87
N VAL A 196 -17.24 -2.40 -26.68
CA VAL A 196 -17.85 -2.18 -25.35
C VAL A 196 -17.86 -3.47 -24.54
N ALA A 197 -18.27 -4.59 -25.14
CA ALA A 197 -18.32 -5.88 -24.46
C ALA A 197 -16.95 -6.31 -23.89
N LEU A 198 -15.87 -6.16 -24.67
CA LEU A 198 -14.51 -6.50 -24.21
C LEU A 198 -14.08 -5.59 -23.04
N ARG A 199 -14.30 -4.28 -23.18
CA ARG A 199 -13.95 -3.29 -22.15
C ARG A 199 -14.69 -3.56 -20.85
N LEU A 200 -16.00 -3.83 -20.92
CA LEU A 200 -16.81 -4.17 -19.75
C LEU A 200 -16.41 -5.51 -19.14
N ALA A 201 -16.19 -6.55 -19.95
CA ALA A 201 -15.79 -7.87 -19.45
C ALA A 201 -14.46 -7.80 -18.67
N VAL A 202 -13.44 -7.13 -19.24
CA VAL A 202 -12.15 -6.95 -18.57
C VAL A 202 -12.30 -6.14 -17.29
N SER A 203 -13.09 -5.06 -17.32
CA SER A 203 -13.38 -4.25 -16.13
C SER A 203 -14.06 -5.09 -15.04
N THR A 204 -15.04 -5.92 -15.39
CA THR A 204 -15.75 -6.79 -14.45
C THR A 204 -14.80 -7.80 -13.81
N LEU A 205 -13.88 -8.40 -14.58
CA LEU A 205 -12.86 -9.30 -14.03
C LEU A 205 -11.98 -8.59 -13.00
N PHE A 206 -11.56 -7.35 -13.28
CA PHE A 206 -10.79 -6.56 -12.32
C PHE A 206 -11.60 -6.17 -11.08
N VAL A 207 -12.91 -5.85 -11.23
CA VAL A 207 -13.79 -5.58 -10.09
C VAL A 207 -13.92 -6.80 -9.20
N LEU A 208 -14.15 -7.99 -9.78
CA LEU A 208 -14.26 -9.24 -9.04
C LEU A 208 -12.94 -9.58 -8.32
N ALA A 209 -11.81 -9.49 -9.03
CA ALA A 209 -10.49 -9.69 -8.43
C ALA A 209 -10.20 -8.69 -7.31
N SER A 210 -10.57 -7.41 -7.50
CA SER A 210 -10.40 -6.36 -6.50
C SER A 210 -11.31 -6.58 -5.30
N PHE A 211 -12.53 -7.08 -5.50
CA PHE A 211 -13.45 -7.40 -4.41
C PHE A 211 -12.83 -8.45 -3.49
N PHE A 212 -12.42 -9.61 -4.03
CA PHE A 212 -11.76 -10.65 -3.23
C PHE A 212 -10.39 -10.23 -2.72
N CYS A 213 -9.77 -9.20 -3.32
CA CYS A 213 -8.56 -8.61 -2.79
C CYS A 213 -8.84 -7.75 -1.56
N HIS A 214 -9.56 -6.65 -1.74
CA HIS A 214 -9.94 -5.75 -0.67
C HIS A 214 -11.10 -4.85 -1.13
N LEU A 215 -12.18 -4.71 -0.36
CA LEU A 215 -13.34 -3.88 -0.77
C LEU A 215 -12.93 -2.45 -1.16
N PHE A 216 -12.03 -1.86 -0.38
CA PHE A 216 -11.46 -0.54 -0.66
C PHE A 216 -10.77 -0.43 -2.03
N ALA A 217 -10.16 -1.50 -2.54
CA ALA A 217 -9.52 -1.51 -3.86
C ALA A 217 -10.55 -1.37 -4.99
N VAL A 218 -11.75 -1.95 -4.82
CA VAL A 218 -12.88 -1.71 -5.73
C VAL A 218 -13.25 -0.23 -5.75
N GLY A 219 -13.32 0.41 -4.57
CA GLY A 219 -13.58 1.84 -4.43
C GLY A 219 -12.52 2.70 -5.11
N VAL A 220 -11.23 2.39 -4.91
CA VAL A 220 -10.10 3.08 -5.55
C VAL A 220 -10.17 2.95 -7.08
N TYR A 221 -10.45 1.76 -7.62
CA TYR A 221 -10.65 1.59 -9.06
C TYR A 221 -11.86 2.37 -9.58
N GLY A 222 -13.00 2.27 -8.90
CA GLY A 222 -14.23 2.99 -9.25
C GLY A 222 -14.04 4.50 -9.25
N LEU A 223 -13.30 5.03 -8.27
CA LEU A 223 -12.95 6.45 -8.19
C LEU A 223 -12.08 6.89 -9.37
N GLY A 224 -11.02 6.12 -9.69
CA GLY A 224 -10.17 6.39 -10.84
C GLY A 224 -10.93 6.34 -12.16
N LEU A 225 -11.80 5.34 -12.32
CA LEU A 225 -12.66 5.19 -13.49
C LEU A 225 -13.66 6.36 -13.63
N LEU A 226 -14.33 6.71 -12.53
CA LEU A 226 -15.27 7.83 -12.48
C LEU A 226 -14.58 9.14 -12.91
N ALA A 227 -13.41 9.42 -12.34
CA ALA A 227 -12.64 10.60 -12.70
C ALA A 227 -12.22 10.60 -14.18
N PHE A 228 -11.81 9.44 -14.72
CA PHE A 228 -11.44 9.31 -16.12
C PHE A 228 -12.62 9.56 -17.08
N GLU A 229 -13.76 8.92 -16.82
CA GLU A 229 -14.95 9.06 -17.67
C GLU A 229 -15.61 10.44 -17.53
N LEU A 230 -15.60 11.06 -16.34
CA LEU A 230 -16.06 12.45 -16.15
C LEU A 230 -15.19 13.42 -16.94
N GLN A 231 -13.86 13.28 -16.88
CA GLN A 231 -12.95 14.12 -17.65
C GLN A 231 -13.21 14.01 -19.16
N ARG A 232 -13.43 12.78 -19.66
CA ARG A 232 -13.79 12.54 -21.06
C ARG A 232 -15.12 13.20 -21.41
N LEU A 233 -16.16 13.00 -20.60
CA LEU A 233 -17.49 13.54 -20.85
C LEU A 233 -17.50 15.08 -20.89
N LEU A 234 -16.79 15.72 -19.96
CA LEU A 234 -16.63 17.18 -19.95
C LEU A 234 -15.82 17.68 -21.14
N GLY A 235 -14.77 16.96 -21.54
CA GLY A 235 -13.98 17.29 -22.72
C GLY A 235 -14.78 17.26 -24.03
N LEU A 236 -15.74 16.32 -24.14
CA LEU A 236 -16.66 16.27 -25.29
C LEU A 236 -17.68 17.42 -25.27
N ARG A 237 -18.17 17.82 -24.09
CA ARG A 237 -19.08 18.97 -23.95
C ARG A 237 -18.41 20.30 -24.30
N TRP A 238 -17.16 20.50 -23.86
CA TRP A 238 -16.43 21.76 -24.08
C TRP A 238 -15.97 21.97 -25.52
N ARG A 239 -15.77 20.89 -26.29
CA ARG A 239 -15.33 20.99 -27.70
C ARG A 239 -16.46 21.38 -28.66
N GLY A 240 -17.71 21.45 -28.20
CA GLY A 240 -18.87 21.79 -29.02
C GLY A 240 -19.15 20.78 -30.15
N PRO A 241 -20.33 20.83 -30.80
CA PRO A 241 -20.65 19.99 -31.94
C PRO A 241 -20.04 20.55 -33.24
N LEU A 242 -18.73 20.81 -33.27
CA LEU A 242 -18.04 21.31 -34.47
C LEU A 242 -17.11 20.23 -35.05
N ALA A 243 -17.38 19.92 -36.33
CA ALA A 243 -16.75 18.96 -37.24
C ALA A 243 -17.12 17.48 -37.05
N VAL A 244 -18.32 17.11 -37.53
CA VAL A 244 -18.60 15.74 -38.01
C VAL A 244 -18.81 15.79 -39.52
N ASP A 245 -17.72 16.02 -40.27
CA ASP A 245 -17.61 15.59 -41.67
C ASP A 245 -16.86 14.25 -41.70
N GLY A 246 -17.44 13.27 -41.03
CA GLY A 246 -16.95 11.90 -41.02
C GLY A 246 -18.09 10.97 -40.59
N PRO A 247 -18.21 9.76 -41.16
CA PRO A 247 -19.31 8.87 -40.83
C PRO A 247 -19.34 8.61 -39.32
N ALA A 248 -20.47 8.96 -38.69
CA ALA A 248 -20.71 8.69 -37.29
C ALA A 248 -20.48 7.20 -37.05
N LYS A 249 -19.42 6.85 -36.32
CA LYS A 249 -19.23 5.47 -35.88
C LYS A 249 -20.47 5.10 -35.06
N PRO A 250 -21.16 3.98 -35.34
CA PRO A 250 -22.30 3.57 -34.55
C PRO A 250 -21.82 3.30 -33.12
N GLY A 251 -22.20 4.18 -32.20
CA GLY A 251 -21.75 4.18 -30.82
C GLY A 251 -22.83 4.75 -29.90
N LEU A 252 -22.80 4.34 -28.64
CA LEU A 252 -23.72 4.85 -27.63
C LEU A 252 -23.55 6.38 -27.46
N PRO A 253 -24.62 7.13 -27.17
CA PRO A 253 -24.50 8.52 -26.73
C PRO A 253 -23.50 8.66 -25.57
N PRO A 254 -22.69 9.74 -25.51
CA PRO A 254 -21.63 9.86 -24.50
C PRO A 254 -22.09 9.70 -23.04
N TRP A 255 -23.30 10.16 -22.72
CA TRP A 255 -23.89 10.01 -21.38
C TRP A 255 -24.31 8.56 -21.08
N LEU A 256 -24.79 7.82 -22.08
CA LEU A 256 -25.16 6.42 -21.92
C LEU A 256 -23.91 5.54 -21.81
N ASP A 257 -22.88 5.82 -22.62
CA ASP A 257 -21.56 5.18 -22.51
C ASP A 257 -20.91 5.41 -21.13
N PHE A 258 -21.10 6.60 -20.55
CA PHE A 258 -20.71 6.92 -19.17
C PHE A 258 -21.47 6.05 -18.15
N ILE A 259 -22.80 5.95 -18.23
CA ILE A 259 -23.58 5.10 -17.33
C ILE A 259 -23.18 3.63 -17.46
N VAL A 260 -23.01 3.16 -18.70
CA VAL A 260 -22.59 1.79 -19.02
C VAL A 260 -21.22 1.46 -18.43
N SER A 261 -20.35 2.45 -18.22
CA SER A 261 -19.06 2.24 -17.53
C SER A 261 -19.19 1.82 -16.07
N GLY A 262 -20.35 2.05 -15.43
CA GLY A 262 -20.66 1.60 -14.08
C GLY A 262 -21.15 0.15 -13.98
N LEU A 263 -21.61 -0.47 -15.08
CA LEU A 263 -22.11 -1.85 -15.07
C LEU A 263 -21.13 -2.90 -14.51
N PRO A 264 -19.80 -2.80 -14.73
CA PRO A 264 -18.84 -3.73 -14.15
C PRO A 264 -18.84 -3.82 -12.63
N PHE A 265 -19.41 -2.82 -11.93
CA PHE A 265 -19.49 -2.78 -10.47
C PHE A 265 -20.75 -3.44 -9.91
N LEU A 266 -21.75 -3.75 -10.75
CA LEU A 266 -22.99 -4.39 -10.30
C LEU A 266 -22.77 -5.71 -9.54
N PRO A 267 -21.82 -6.60 -9.90
CA PRO A 267 -21.57 -7.82 -9.16
C PRO A 267 -21.14 -7.62 -7.69
N VAL A 268 -20.63 -6.44 -7.34
CA VAL A 268 -20.22 -6.13 -5.95
C VAL A 268 -21.42 -6.17 -5.01
N VAL A 269 -22.60 -5.77 -5.47
CA VAL A 269 -23.82 -5.72 -4.65
C VAL A 269 -24.23 -7.11 -4.14
N PRO A 270 -24.51 -8.11 -5.00
CA PRO A 270 -24.86 -9.46 -4.53
C PRO A 270 -23.71 -10.10 -3.75
N LEU A 271 -22.44 -9.88 -4.14
CA LEU A 271 -21.29 -10.41 -3.39
C LEU A 271 -21.22 -9.84 -1.97
N LEU A 272 -21.47 -8.55 -1.80
CA LEU A 272 -21.47 -7.91 -0.50
C LEU A 272 -22.69 -8.35 0.33
N LEU A 273 -23.87 -8.51 -0.28
CA LEU A 273 -25.04 -9.05 0.42
C LEU A 273 -24.86 -10.50 0.89
N MET A 274 -24.08 -11.30 0.16
CA MET A 274 -23.68 -12.66 0.57
C MET A 274 -22.54 -12.66 1.60
N SER A 275 -21.86 -11.53 1.78
CA SER A 275 -20.72 -11.40 2.65
C SER A 275 -21.14 -11.15 4.09
N PRO A 276 -20.59 -11.90 5.07
CA PRO A 276 -20.82 -11.57 6.48
C PRO A 276 -20.27 -10.19 6.85
N THR A 277 -19.31 -9.62 6.08
CA THR A 277 -18.86 -8.24 6.25
C THR A 277 -20.02 -7.23 6.18
N TRP A 278 -21.12 -7.54 5.49
CA TRP A 278 -22.30 -6.68 5.42
C TRP A 278 -22.97 -6.43 6.77
N THR A 279 -22.77 -7.31 7.77
CA THR A 279 -23.31 -7.08 9.12
C THR A 279 -22.68 -5.85 9.78
N LEU A 280 -21.43 -5.52 9.42
CA LEU A 280 -20.65 -4.40 9.96
C LEU A 280 -20.95 -3.05 9.29
N ARG A 281 -21.88 -2.99 8.32
CA ARG A 281 -22.12 -1.80 7.48
C ARG A 281 -22.52 -0.53 8.23
N TRP A 282 -23.02 -0.67 9.46
CA TRP A 282 -23.47 0.45 10.28
C TRP A 282 -22.38 1.01 11.19
N ASP A 283 -21.24 0.31 11.30
CA ASP A 283 -20.12 0.72 12.13
C ASP A 283 -19.22 1.66 11.33
N PHE A 284 -19.53 2.94 11.44
CA PHE A 284 -18.73 4.01 10.85
C PHE A 284 -18.62 5.21 11.78
N THR A 285 -17.43 5.81 11.79
CA THR A 285 -17.13 6.98 12.61
C THR A 285 -16.33 7.94 11.76
N TRP A 286 -16.74 9.20 11.69
CA TRP A 286 -16.02 10.23 10.94
C TRP A 286 -15.21 11.10 11.89
N GLU A 287 -13.94 11.35 11.55
CA GLU A 287 -13.05 12.20 12.32
C GLU A 287 -12.22 13.12 11.42
N LEU A 288 -11.98 14.35 11.90
CA LEU A 288 -11.17 15.34 11.19
C LEU A 288 -9.66 15.07 11.35
N SER A 289 -9.22 14.63 12.53
CA SER A 289 -7.81 14.29 12.83
C SER A 289 -7.26 13.24 11.85
N GLY A 290 -8.09 12.25 11.50
CA GLY A 290 -7.76 11.22 10.52
C GLY A 290 -7.39 11.78 9.14
N LYS A 291 -8.00 12.91 8.74
CA LYS A 291 -7.75 13.58 7.46
C LYS A 291 -6.38 14.27 7.40
N VAL A 292 -5.90 14.80 8.52
CA VAL A 292 -4.55 15.38 8.58
C VAL A 292 -3.52 14.26 8.60
N ASN A 293 -3.73 13.26 9.45
CA ASN A 293 -2.83 12.13 9.60
C ASN A 293 -2.70 11.32 8.30
N GLY A 294 -3.78 11.13 7.54
CA GLY A 294 -3.76 10.38 6.27
C GLY A 294 -2.86 10.98 5.20
N LEU A 295 -2.74 12.31 5.16
CA LEU A 295 -1.81 12.98 4.24
C LEU A 295 -0.36 12.77 4.69
N LEU A 296 -0.11 12.82 5.99
CA LEU A 296 1.22 12.54 6.55
C LEU A 296 1.63 11.09 6.28
N PHE A 297 0.69 10.14 6.38
CA PHE A 297 0.95 8.71 6.23
C PHE A 297 1.51 8.31 4.86
N VAL A 298 1.33 9.15 3.83
CA VAL A 298 1.91 8.94 2.50
C VAL A 298 3.44 9.03 2.51
N ILE A 299 4.02 9.89 3.35
CA ILE A 299 5.46 10.21 3.35
C ILE A 299 6.11 9.87 4.69
N GLU A 300 5.39 9.96 5.79
CA GLU A 300 5.89 9.65 7.12
C GLU A 300 6.03 8.14 7.31
N VAL A 301 7.21 7.74 7.78
CA VAL A 301 7.57 6.34 8.06
C VAL A 301 8.11 6.25 9.49
N TYR A 302 9.43 6.44 9.70
CA TYR A 302 10.05 6.32 11.03
C TYR A 302 10.65 7.62 11.55
N SER A 303 11.07 8.54 10.67
CA SER A 303 11.73 9.78 11.04
C SER A 303 11.04 11.00 10.45
N ARG A 304 10.59 11.92 11.31
CA ARG A 304 10.08 13.23 10.88
C ARG A 304 11.11 14.01 10.07
N SER A 305 12.39 13.92 10.43
CA SER A 305 13.48 14.58 9.70
C SER A 305 13.61 14.04 8.27
N ALA A 306 13.52 12.73 8.09
CA ALA A 306 13.52 12.12 6.75
C ALA A 306 12.29 12.55 5.94
N THR A 307 11.11 12.58 6.56
CA THR A 307 9.87 13.08 5.95
C THR A 307 10.03 14.52 5.45
N PHE A 308 10.50 15.44 6.30
CA PHE A 308 10.74 16.83 5.91
C PHE A 308 11.77 16.95 4.78
N PHE A 309 12.84 16.16 4.81
CA PHE A 309 13.86 16.18 3.77
C PHE A 309 13.31 15.69 2.42
N LEU A 310 12.58 14.57 2.41
CA LEU A 310 11.94 14.04 1.20
C LEU A 310 10.89 15.01 0.64
N ALA A 311 10.04 15.58 1.51
CA ALA A 311 9.05 16.58 1.12
C ALA A 311 9.72 17.83 0.51
N THR A 312 10.84 18.28 1.09
CA THR A 312 11.60 19.42 0.58
C THR A 312 12.21 19.12 -0.79
N ILE A 313 12.79 17.92 -0.99
CA ILE A 313 13.31 17.49 -2.30
C ILE A 313 12.19 17.49 -3.36
N VAL A 314 11.04 16.91 -3.04
CA VAL A 314 9.88 16.87 -3.96
C VAL A 314 9.38 18.28 -4.26
N ALA A 315 9.28 19.15 -3.26
CA ALA A 315 8.84 20.54 -3.43
C ALA A 315 9.80 21.33 -4.33
N ILE A 316 11.12 21.23 -4.09
CA ILE A 316 12.13 21.87 -4.93
C ILE A 316 12.06 21.34 -6.36
N ALA A 317 11.97 20.02 -6.54
CA ALA A 317 11.85 19.40 -7.86
C ALA A 317 10.57 19.84 -8.60
N ALA A 318 9.44 19.95 -7.91
CA ALA A 318 8.19 20.41 -8.47
C ALA A 318 8.25 21.88 -8.89
N VAL A 319 8.77 22.77 -8.03
CA VAL A 319 8.96 24.20 -8.35
C VAL A 319 9.92 24.38 -9.51
N PHE A 320 11.02 23.63 -9.52
CA PHE A 320 11.97 23.62 -10.62
C PHE A 320 11.31 23.20 -11.94
N ALA A 321 10.62 22.05 -11.94
CA ALA A 321 9.95 21.54 -13.14
C ALA A 321 8.83 22.46 -13.63
N ALA A 322 8.13 23.16 -12.73
CA ALA A 322 7.13 24.17 -13.07
C ALA A 322 7.76 25.43 -13.67
N ARG A 323 8.85 25.96 -13.08
CA ARG A 323 9.55 27.16 -13.59
C ARG A 323 10.13 26.93 -14.99
N HIS A 324 10.66 25.75 -15.25
CA HIS A 324 11.21 25.39 -16.56
C HIS A 324 10.15 24.86 -17.54
N ARG A 325 8.86 24.86 -17.17
CA ARG A 325 7.74 24.31 -17.96
C ARG A 325 8.02 22.88 -18.47
N ALA A 326 8.81 22.12 -17.72
CA ALA A 326 9.19 20.76 -18.05
C ALA A 326 8.11 19.75 -17.62
N LEU A 327 7.27 20.12 -16.64
CA LEU A 327 6.20 19.26 -16.13
C LEU A 327 4.91 19.43 -16.94
N GLN A 328 4.43 18.35 -17.53
CA GLN A 328 3.11 18.23 -18.13
C GLN A 328 2.23 17.37 -17.24
N PHE A 329 1.00 17.82 -16.98
CA PHE A 329 0.04 17.09 -16.16
C PHE A 329 -1.20 16.76 -16.98
N HIS A 330 -1.56 15.49 -17.06
CA HIS A 330 -2.68 15.02 -17.87
C HIS A 330 -4.01 15.54 -17.29
N PRO A 331 -4.99 16.01 -18.09
CA PRO A 331 -6.26 16.55 -17.58
C PRO A 331 -7.04 15.61 -16.65
N PHE A 332 -6.94 14.30 -16.90
CA PHE A 332 -7.45 13.26 -15.99
C PHE A 332 -6.97 13.44 -14.54
N GLY A 333 -5.71 13.81 -14.34
CA GLY A 333 -5.13 14.00 -13.01
C GLY A 333 -5.83 15.12 -12.22
N TRP A 334 -6.27 16.19 -12.88
CA TRP A 334 -7.03 17.27 -12.21
C TRP A 334 -8.42 16.80 -11.77
N MET A 335 -9.10 16.02 -12.62
CA MET A 335 -10.38 15.41 -12.25
C MET A 335 -10.20 14.40 -11.12
N LEU A 336 -9.13 13.62 -11.16
CA LEU A 336 -8.79 12.68 -10.11
C LEU A 336 -8.53 13.37 -8.76
N LEU A 337 -7.83 14.51 -8.76
CA LEU A 337 -7.63 15.33 -7.55
C LEU A 337 -8.95 15.87 -7.01
N ALA A 338 -9.87 16.32 -7.88
CA ALA A 338 -11.17 16.84 -7.47
C ALA A 338 -12.07 15.74 -6.88
N VAL A 339 -12.28 14.65 -7.62
CA VAL A 339 -13.10 13.51 -7.16
C VAL A 339 -12.44 12.86 -5.93
N GLY A 340 -11.13 12.63 -6.00
CA GLY A 340 -10.34 12.08 -4.90
C GLY A 340 -10.40 12.92 -3.63
N GLY A 341 -10.28 14.25 -3.75
CA GLY A 341 -10.37 15.18 -2.63
C GLY A 341 -11.75 15.20 -1.99
N ILE A 342 -12.82 15.24 -2.80
CA ILE A 342 -14.20 15.18 -2.30
C ILE A 342 -14.45 13.85 -1.59
N THR A 343 -14.08 12.73 -2.22
CA THR A 343 -14.22 11.41 -1.59
C THR A 343 -13.41 11.32 -0.31
N TYR A 344 -12.16 11.81 -0.29
CA TYR A 344 -11.32 11.79 0.90
C TYR A 344 -11.94 12.53 2.08
N LEU A 345 -12.52 13.70 1.85
CA LEU A 345 -13.19 14.48 2.91
C LEU A 345 -14.46 13.79 3.40
N ALA A 346 -15.23 13.17 2.50
CA ALA A 346 -16.47 12.47 2.84
C ALA A 346 -16.22 11.11 3.53
N LEU A 347 -15.10 10.45 3.26
CA LEU A 347 -14.81 9.11 3.74
C LEU A 347 -14.63 9.11 5.28
N PRO A 348 -15.34 8.24 6.02
CA PRO A 348 -15.18 8.14 7.46
C PRO A 348 -13.85 7.50 7.86
N ARG A 349 -13.49 7.67 9.13
CA ARG A 349 -12.30 7.09 9.75
C ARG A 349 -12.44 5.58 9.91
N VAL A 350 -13.56 5.15 10.47
CA VAL A 350 -13.96 3.75 10.58
C VAL A 350 -15.03 3.48 9.53
N LEU A 351 -14.92 2.35 8.83
CA LEU A 351 -15.94 1.86 7.91
C LEU A 351 -15.95 0.34 7.93
N PHE A 352 -17.12 -0.29 8.07
CA PHE A 352 -17.24 -1.74 8.27
C PHE A 352 -16.42 -2.23 9.48
N ASP A 353 -16.48 -1.48 10.58
CA ASP A 353 -15.74 -1.78 11.81
C ASP A 353 -14.21 -1.94 11.60
N THR A 354 -13.69 -1.28 10.56
CA THR A 354 -12.27 -1.31 10.21
C THR A 354 -11.70 0.10 10.26
N TYR A 355 -10.66 0.29 11.07
CA TYR A 355 -10.00 1.56 11.28
C TYR A 355 -9.16 2.01 10.06
N MET A 356 -8.89 3.31 9.96
CA MET A 356 -8.06 3.95 8.94
C MET A 356 -8.61 3.93 7.50
N ALA A 357 -9.93 3.84 7.31
CA ALA A 357 -10.50 3.86 5.96
C ALA A 357 -10.10 5.13 5.19
N ASP A 358 -10.25 6.31 5.82
CA ASP A 358 -9.84 7.58 5.24
C ASP A 358 -8.34 7.66 4.93
N GLN A 359 -7.49 7.29 5.88
CA GLN A 359 -6.02 7.37 5.76
C GLN A 359 -5.41 6.48 4.69
N ARG A 360 -6.13 5.44 4.25
CA ARG A 360 -5.67 4.56 3.18
C ARG A 360 -5.78 5.24 1.82
N LEU A 361 -6.78 6.10 1.59
CA LEU A 361 -7.03 6.67 0.26
C LEU A 361 -5.86 7.50 -0.33
N PRO A 362 -5.18 8.38 0.44
CA PRO A 362 -4.13 9.26 -0.09
C PRO A 362 -2.98 8.52 -0.79
N ILE A 363 -2.52 7.38 -0.27
CA ILE A 363 -1.39 6.66 -0.88
C ILE A 363 -1.79 6.04 -2.23
N ALA A 364 -3.00 5.51 -2.37
CA ALA A 364 -3.51 5.03 -3.65
C ALA A 364 -3.64 6.16 -4.68
N LEU A 365 -4.17 7.31 -4.25
CA LEU A 365 -4.26 8.50 -5.11
C LEU A 365 -2.86 8.99 -5.51
N ALA A 366 -1.87 8.97 -4.62
CA ALA A 366 -0.51 9.40 -4.92
C ALA A 366 0.09 8.60 -6.10
N PHE A 367 -0.05 7.27 -6.11
CA PHE A 367 0.39 6.45 -7.23
C PHE A 367 -0.34 6.80 -8.53
N MET A 368 -1.67 6.99 -8.50
CA MET A 368 -2.42 7.38 -9.69
C MET A 368 -2.06 8.80 -10.19
N ILE A 369 -1.85 9.75 -9.28
CA ILE A 369 -1.47 11.13 -9.59
C ILE A 369 -0.07 11.19 -10.20
N ILE A 370 0.88 10.42 -9.68
CA ILE A 370 2.23 10.31 -10.27
C ILE A 370 2.14 9.77 -11.71
N ALA A 371 1.25 8.80 -11.97
CA ALA A 371 1.02 8.31 -13.33
C ALA A 371 0.43 9.37 -14.27
N CYS A 372 -0.25 10.39 -13.74
CA CYS A 372 -0.81 11.52 -14.50
C CYS A 372 0.20 12.63 -14.81
N ALA A 373 1.46 12.50 -14.41
CA ALA A 373 2.50 13.48 -14.68
C ALA A 373 3.49 12.99 -15.76
N HIS A 374 4.09 13.92 -16.49
CA HIS A 374 5.19 13.66 -17.41
C HIS A 374 6.21 14.78 -17.34
N LEU A 375 7.50 14.42 -17.37
CA LEU A 375 8.61 15.37 -17.33
C LEU A 375 9.34 15.32 -18.68
N ASP A 376 9.46 16.47 -19.34
CA ASP A 376 10.25 16.61 -20.55
C ASP A 376 11.75 16.64 -20.19
N LEU A 377 12.47 15.58 -20.58
CA LEU A 377 13.88 15.35 -20.28
C LEU A 377 14.83 15.71 -21.44
N ARG A 378 14.39 16.55 -22.38
CA ARG A 378 15.24 17.03 -23.49
C ARG A 378 16.49 17.75 -22.99
N ASP A 379 16.34 18.55 -21.94
CA ASP A 379 17.45 19.29 -21.35
C ASP A 379 18.31 18.35 -20.49
N GLU A 380 19.62 18.31 -20.79
CA GLU A 380 20.58 17.50 -20.04
C GLU A 380 20.61 17.86 -18.55
N PHE A 381 20.44 19.14 -18.20
CA PHE A 381 20.37 19.60 -16.83
C PHE A 381 19.14 19.04 -16.12
N VAL A 382 17.96 19.07 -16.76
CA VAL A 382 16.72 18.48 -16.22
C VAL A 382 16.86 16.97 -16.05
N ARG A 383 17.51 16.29 -17.01
CA ARG A 383 17.77 14.84 -16.95
C ARG A 383 18.71 14.46 -15.80
N ARG A 384 19.83 15.17 -15.63
CA ARG A 384 20.77 14.95 -14.51
C ARG A 384 20.11 15.28 -13.17
N GLY A 385 19.33 16.36 -13.12
CA GLY A 385 18.53 16.74 -11.94
C GLY A 385 17.53 15.65 -11.56
N PHE A 386 16.76 15.13 -12.52
CA PHE A 386 15.81 14.03 -12.30
C PHE A 386 16.50 12.77 -11.77
N ALA A 387 17.60 12.34 -12.40
CA ALA A 387 18.35 11.16 -11.95
C ALA A 387 18.88 11.34 -10.52
N THR A 388 19.39 12.54 -10.22
CA THR A 388 19.89 12.89 -8.88
C THR A 388 18.76 12.84 -7.84
N VAL A 389 17.60 13.44 -8.15
CA VAL A 389 16.43 13.42 -7.26
C VAL A 389 15.94 11.99 -7.04
N LEU A 390 15.81 11.18 -8.11
CA LEU A 390 15.37 9.79 -8.00
C LEU A 390 16.30 8.96 -7.10
N VAL A 391 17.61 9.08 -7.31
CA VAL A 391 18.61 8.38 -6.49
C VAL A 391 18.56 8.87 -5.05
N LEU A 392 18.48 10.18 -4.80
CA LEU A 392 18.42 10.74 -3.46
C LEU A 392 17.16 10.28 -2.71
N LEU A 393 15.98 10.36 -3.34
CA LEU A 393 14.72 9.95 -2.71
C LEU A 393 14.75 8.47 -2.33
N LEU A 394 15.22 7.60 -3.24
CA LEU A 394 15.33 6.17 -2.95
C LEU A 394 16.40 5.87 -1.92
N ALA A 395 17.58 6.51 -2.01
CA ALA A 395 18.66 6.30 -1.05
C ALA A 395 18.21 6.70 0.36
N VAL A 396 17.63 7.89 0.53
CA VAL A 396 17.12 8.36 1.83
C VAL A 396 16.11 7.36 2.41
N ARG A 397 15.12 6.94 1.61
CA ARG A 397 14.11 5.98 2.09
C ARG A 397 14.70 4.61 2.40
N ALA A 398 15.55 4.09 1.53
CA ALA A 398 16.20 2.79 1.73
C ALA A 398 17.09 2.82 2.98
N PHE A 399 17.88 3.87 3.20
CA PHE A 399 18.71 4.02 4.39
C PHE A 399 17.89 4.19 5.67
N GLU A 400 16.80 4.98 5.64
CA GLU A 400 15.89 5.12 6.78
C GLU A 400 15.30 3.76 7.18
N VAL A 401 14.66 3.07 6.23
CA VAL A 401 14.01 1.78 6.48
C VAL A 401 15.04 0.72 6.88
N GLN A 402 16.14 0.59 6.15
CA GLN A 402 17.18 -0.39 6.44
C GLN A 402 17.84 -0.15 7.80
N GLY A 403 18.07 1.12 8.15
CA GLY A 403 18.66 1.51 9.43
C GLY A 403 17.77 1.12 10.60
N VAL A 404 16.48 1.46 10.53
CA VAL A 404 15.50 1.15 11.58
C VAL A 404 15.21 -0.36 11.65
N TRP A 405 15.06 -1.04 10.51
CA TRP A 405 14.81 -2.48 10.49
C TRP A 405 16.00 -3.27 11.03
N ARG A 406 17.23 -2.80 10.78
CA ARG A 406 18.43 -3.40 11.41
C ARG A 406 18.38 -3.30 12.93
N GLU A 407 17.96 -2.18 13.47
CA GLU A 407 17.80 -1.98 14.92
C GLU A 407 16.70 -2.91 15.47
N ILE A 408 15.52 -2.88 14.86
CA ILE A 408 14.35 -3.69 15.27
C ILE A 408 14.62 -5.19 15.13
N SER A 409 15.44 -5.62 14.17
CA SER A 409 15.73 -7.03 13.92
C SER A 409 16.29 -7.77 15.13
N ARG A 410 16.95 -7.06 16.05
CA ARG A 410 17.41 -7.63 17.33
C ARG A 410 16.23 -7.99 18.23
N GLY A 411 15.21 -7.14 18.27
CA GLY A 411 13.97 -7.36 19.01
C GLY A 411 13.16 -8.52 18.43
N THR A 412 12.95 -8.55 17.11
CA THR A 412 12.21 -9.63 16.45
C THR A 412 12.92 -10.98 16.57
N ALA A 413 14.25 -11.02 16.46
CA ALA A 413 15.04 -12.22 16.72
C ALA A 413 14.97 -12.67 18.19
N SER A 414 15.03 -11.74 19.13
CA SER A 414 14.87 -12.05 20.56
C SER A 414 13.47 -12.61 20.86
N PHE A 415 12.42 -12.07 20.24
CA PHE A 415 11.05 -12.58 20.38
C PHE A 415 10.89 -13.97 19.77
N ARG A 416 11.59 -14.25 18.66
CA ARG A 416 11.67 -15.61 18.12
C ARG A 416 12.25 -16.59 19.12
N ASP A 417 13.35 -16.22 19.76
CA ASP A 417 14.02 -17.08 20.73
C ASP A 417 13.14 -17.33 21.95
N SER A 418 12.32 -16.35 22.39
CA SER A 418 11.36 -16.55 23.48
C SER A 418 10.28 -17.58 23.13
N VAL A 419 9.76 -17.57 21.90
CA VAL A 419 8.78 -18.57 21.41
C VAL A 419 9.32 -20.00 21.46
N ARG A 420 10.64 -20.21 21.55
CA ARG A 420 11.20 -21.54 21.75
C ARG A 420 10.95 -22.16 23.12
N HIS A 421 10.61 -21.35 24.11
CA HIS A 421 10.29 -21.78 25.47
C HIS A 421 8.81 -22.16 25.64
N ILE A 422 7.99 -21.97 24.60
CA ILE A 422 6.57 -22.32 24.60
C ILE A 422 6.41 -23.75 24.09
N ASP A 423 5.69 -24.57 24.84
CA ASP A 423 5.37 -25.93 24.42
C ASP A 423 4.43 -25.95 23.20
N ARG A 424 4.53 -27.01 22.39
CA ARG A 424 3.65 -27.15 21.23
C ARG A 424 2.21 -27.40 21.68
N GLY A 425 1.26 -26.69 21.09
CA GLY A 425 -0.16 -26.84 21.41
C GLY A 425 -0.61 -26.13 22.70
N SER A 426 0.17 -25.17 23.19
CA SER A 426 -0.19 -24.38 24.38
C SER A 426 -1.12 -23.20 24.07
N LYS A 427 -1.71 -22.65 25.12
CA LYS A 427 -2.58 -21.46 25.11
C LYS A 427 -1.80 -20.26 25.65
N VAL A 428 -1.64 -19.24 24.82
CA VAL A 428 -0.78 -18.07 25.07
C VAL A 428 -1.64 -16.83 25.19
N LEU A 429 -1.68 -16.26 26.39
CA LEU A 429 -2.30 -14.97 26.66
C LEU A 429 -1.33 -13.83 26.38
N VAL A 430 -1.85 -12.72 25.85
CA VAL A 430 -1.11 -11.47 25.65
C VAL A 430 -1.75 -10.38 26.50
N ALA A 431 -0.91 -9.63 27.22
CA ALA A 431 -1.29 -8.46 27.98
C ALA A 431 -0.32 -7.30 27.70
N TYR A 432 -0.77 -6.06 27.88
CA TYR A 432 0.08 -4.88 27.74
C TYR A 432 0.49 -4.35 29.12
N ALA A 433 1.77 -4.01 29.29
CA ALA A 433 2.22 -3.35 30.51
C ALA A 433 1.59 -1.96 30.66
N ASP A 434 1.46 -1.26 29.53
CA ASP A 434 0.86 0.06 29.41
C ASP A 434 0.00 0.08 28.13
N PRO A 435 -1.33 0.31 28.24
CA PRO A 435 -2.24 0.24 27.12
C PRO A 435 -2.05 1.37 26.09
N ASP A 436 -1.39 2.47 26.46
CA ASP A 436 -1.13 3.61 25.56
C ASP A 436 0.12 3.38 24.68
N ASN A 437 0.84 2.27 24.88
CA ASN A 437 2.00 1.90 24.07
C ASN A 437 1.60 1.04 22.86
N GLY A 438 2.02 1.47 21.66
CA GLY A 438 1.71 0.78 20.39
C GLY A 438 1.62 1.73 19.19
N ASP A 439 1.43 3.02 19.43
CA ASP A 439 1.31 4.06 18.38
C ASP A 439 2.64 4.45 17.73
N ASN A 440 3.77 4.09 18.35
CA ASN A 440 5.08 4.36 17.79
C ASN A 440 5.37 3.39 16.63
N ALA A 441 5.67 3.93 15.44
CA ALA A 441 6.03 3.15 14.27
C ALA A 441 7.14 2.11 14.55
N ARG A 442 8.06 2.39 15.48
CA ARG A 442 9.16 1.48 15.86
C ARG A 442 8.73 0.31 16.73
N ASP A 443 7.55 0.36 17.32
CA ASP A 443 7.00 -0.66 18.21
C ASP A 443 5.96 -1.54 17.51
N LEU A 444 5.50 -1.17 16.31
CA LEU A 444 4.48 -1.90 15.55
C LEU A 444 4.80 -3.40 15.38
N TRP A 445 6.07 -3.77 15.23
CA TRP A 445 6.48 -5.17 15.12
C TRP A 445 6.05 -6.05 16.29
N LEU A 446 5.77 -5.45 17.45
CA LEU A 446 5.43 -6.15 18.68
C LEU A 446 3.92 -6.44 18.79
N THR A 447 3.06 -5.62 18.18
CA THR A 447 1.59 -5.65 18.32
C THR A 447 1.00 -7.06 18.18
N HIS A 448 1.40 -7.78 17.13
CA HIS A 448 0.98 -9.16 16.90
C HIS A 448 2.13 -10.17 16.90
N ALA A 449 3.27 -9.83 17.51
CA ALA A 449 4.44 -10.71 17.55
C ALA A 449 4.13 -12.09 18.17
N ALA A 450 3.25 -12.14 19.17
CA ALA A 450 2.83 -13.38 19.83
C ALA A 450 2.20 -14.40 18.87
N CYS A 451 1.59 -13.96 17.76
CA CYS A 451 1.03 -14.85 16.73
C CYS A 451 2.10 -15.73 16.06
N LEU A 452 3.38 -15.42 16.23
CA LEU A 452 4.47 -16.32 15.89
C LEU A 452 4.36 -17.70 16.56
N ALA A 453 3.82 -17.76 17.79
CA ALA A 453 3.61 -19.03 18.49
C ALA A 453 2.61 -19.94 17.76
N ILE A 454 1.69 -19.39 16.96
CA ILE A 454 0.81 -20.18 16.08
C ILE A 454 1.65 -20.89 15.02
N ILE A 455 2.59 -20.18 14.40
CA ILE A 455 3.44 -20.70 13.32
C ILE A 455 4.46 -21.72 13.86
N GLU A 456 5.20 -21.37 14.91
CA GLU A 456 6.34 -22.19 15.36
C GLU A 456 5.93 -23.26 16.39
N ARG A 457 4.83 -23.04 17.13
CA ARG A 457 4.41 -23.89 18.25
C ARG A 457 2.98 -24.42 18.14
N SER A 458 2.26 -24.11 17.07
CA SER A 458 0.87 -24.57 16.89
C SER A 458 -0.02 -24.19 18.08
N ALA A 459 0.25 -23.01 18.65
CA ALA A 459 -0.39 -22.51 19.86
C ALA A 459 -1.72 -21.79 19.56
N LEU A 460 -2.62 -21.75 20.56
CA LEU A 460 -3.72 -20.79 20.61
C LEU A 460 -3.18 -19.46 21.13
N VAL A 461 -3.35 -18.37 20.38
CA VAL A 461 -2.89 -17.03 20.77
C VAL A 461 -4.09 -16.08 20.82
N THR A 462 -4.21 -15.31 21.90
CA THR A 462 -5.40 -14.47 22.16
C THR A 462 -5.58 -13.32 21.17
N THR A 463 -4.52 -12.85 20.53
CA THR A 463 -4.56 -11.72 19.57
C THR A 463 -4.61 -12.14 18.11
N ALA A 464 -4.87 -13.42 17.84
CA ALA A 464 -5.03 -13.92 16.47
C ALA A 464 -6.29 -13.34 15.82
N PHE A 465 -6.19 -12.82 14.59
CA PHE A 465 -7.35 -12.28 13.90
C PHE A 465 -8.34 -13.39 13.56
N THR A 466 -9.42 -13.48 14.35
CA THR A 466 -10.46 -14.50 14.20
C THR A 466 -11.89 -13.94 14.19
N VAL A 467 -12.00 -12.61 14.06
CA VAL A 467 -13.25 -11.85 14.04
C VAL A 467 -14.18 -12.28 12.91
N LEU A 468 -15.43 -12.53 13.27
CA LEU A 468 -16.49 -12.93 12.33
C LEU A 468 -16.71 -11.84 11.28
N GLY A 469 -16.80 -12.25 10.01
CA GLY A 469 -17.02 -11.35 8.88
C GLY A 469 -15.83 -10.48 8.46
N LYS A 470 -14.71 -10.51 9.21
CA LYS A 470 -13.43 -9.92 8.77
C LYS A 470 -12.45 -10.97 8.24
N GLN A 471 -12.49 -12.20 8.78
CA GLN A 471 -11.56 -13.29 8.46
C GLN A 471 -12.28 -14.63 8.22
N VAL A 472 -11.62 -15.55 7.50
CA VAL A 472 -12.10 -16.94 7.29
C VAL A 472 -11.57 -17.92 8.35
N MET A 473 -10.57 -17.51 9.13
CA MET A 473 -10.04 -18.31 10.23
C MET A 473 -10.80 -17.94 11.50
N HIS A 474 -11.30 -18.95 12.21
CA HIS A 474 -12.00 -18.78 13.47
C HIS A 474 -11.41 -19.70 14.54
N VAL A 475 -11.52 -19.30 15.81
CA VAL A 475 -11.29 -20.20 16.93
C VAL A 475 -12.50 -21.13 17.09
N ARG A 476 -12.23 -22.41 17.32
CA ARG A 476 -13.27 -23.42 17.57
C ARG A 476 -14.08 -23.06 18.81
N ARG A 477 -15.34 -23.49 18.80
CA ARG A 477 -16.32 -23.18 19.85
C ARG A 477 -15.79 -23.44 21.27
N ASP A 478 -15.05 -24.53 21.47
CA ASP A 478 -14.53 -24.95 22.78
C ASP A 478 -13.43 -24.03 23.35
N TYR A 479 -12.89 -23.11 22.53
CA TYR A 479 -11.83 -22.18 22.90
C TYR A 479 -12.20 -20.71 22.62
N ARG A 480 -13.41 -20.44 22.12
CA ARG A 480 -13.82 -19.09 21.70
C ARG A 480 -13.89 -18.12 22.87
N ASP A 481 -14.22 -18.61 24.07
CA ASP A 481 -14.21 -17.87 25.33
C ASP A 481 -12.78 -17.58 25.85
N ARG A 482 -11.73 -18.02 25.15
CA ARG A 482 -10.33 -17.86 25.53
C ARG A 482 -9.52 -17.02 24.55
N VAL A 483 -10.16 -16.26 23.67
CA VAL A 483 -9.48 -15.39 22.72
C VAL A 483 -10.25 -14.11 22.53
N ASP A 484 -9.58 -13.10 21.97
CA ASP A 484 -10.27 -11.94 21.45
C ASP A 484 -10.97 -12.28 20.12
N THR A 485 -12.28 -12.01 20.07
CA THR A 485 -13.12 -12.20 18.87
C THR A 485 -13.60 -10.88 18.28
N GLU A 486 -13.16 -9.74 18.81
CA GLU A 486 -13.66 -8.41 18.50
C GLU A 486 -12.61 -7.48 17.89
N ASP A 487 -11.36 -7.92 17.77
CA ASP A 487 -10.24 -7.08 17.29
C ASP A 487 -9.94 -5.93 18.29
N GLY A 488 -10.07 -6.25 19.58
CA GLY A 488 -9.87 -5.35 20.69
C GLY A 488 -8.41 -5.18 21.10
N THR A 489 -8.18 -4.26 22.03
CA THR A 489 -6.86 -4.10 22.65
C THR A 489 -6.65 -5.16 23.73
N PRO A 490 -5.50 -5.84 23.79
CA PRO A 490 -5.18 -6.75 24.89
C PRO A 490 -5.34 -6.10 26.28
N PRO A 491 -5.71 -6.87 27.32
CA PRO A 491 -5.86 -6.32 28.65
C PRO A 491 -4.55 -5.70 29.14
N SER A 492 -4.64 -4.58 29.84
CA SER A 492 -3.50 -4.09 30.62
C SER A 492 -3.19 -5.06 31.76
N ILE A 493 -1.93 -5.11 32.21
CA ILE A 493 -1.55 -5.91 33.36
C ILE A 493 -2.34 -5.52 34.63
N ARG A 494 -2.68 -4.23 34.76
CA ARG A 494 -3.50 -3.73 35.86
C ARG A 494 -4.89 -4.34 35.82
N GLN A 495 -5.52 -4.38 34.64
CA GLN A 495 -6.79 -5.09 34.46
C GLN A 495 -6.60 -6.57 34.74
N LEU A 496 -5.57 -7.22 34.20
CA LEU A 496 -5.37 -8.66 34.41
C LEU A 496 -5.26 -9.06 35.91
N LEU A 497 -4.67 -8.20 36.74
CA LEU A 497 -4.51 -8.45 38.18
C LEU A 497 -5.66 -7.95 39.06
N SER A 498 -6.42 -6.93 38.64
CA SER A 498 -7.49 -6.35 39.44
C SER A 498 -8.72 -7.26 39.56
N HIS A 499 -8.89 -8.21 38.63
CA HIS A 499 -10.06 -9.09 38.61
C HIS A 499 -9.73 -10.40 39.30
N MET A 500 -10.03 -10.47 40.60
CA MET A 500 -9.93 -11.71 41.38
C MET A 500 -11.28 -12.36 41.67
N GLU A 501 -12.44 -11.75 41.36
CA GLU A 501 -13.74 -12.41 41.52
C GLU A 501 -14.68 -12.25 40.30
N PRO A 502 -15.34 -13.33 39.83
CA PRO A 502 -16.29 -13.30 38.70
C PRO A 502 -17.56 -12.47 38.93
N THR A 503 -17.80 -11.98 40.15
CA THR A 503 -19.03 -11.28 40.58
C THR A 503 -19.12 -9.81 40.18
N ASP A 504 -18.06 -9.25 39.58
CA ASP A 504 -17.98 -7.82 39.24
C ASP A 504 -18.45 -7.48 37.80
N TRP A 505 -18.96 -8.46 37.04
CA TRP A 505 -19.38 -8.25 35.64
C TRP A 505 -20.90 -8.24 35.50
N ASP A 506 -21.43 -7.15 34.94
CA ASP A 506 -22.84 -7.04 34.54
C ASP A 506 -23.15 -7.83 33.24
N ASP A 507 -22.11 -8.20 32.48
CA ASP A 507 -22.13 -8.93 31.19
C ASP A 507 -21.33 -10.24 31.25
N ASP A 508 -21.24 -10.98 30.12
CA ASP A 508 -20.38 -12.16 29.99
C ASP A 508 -18.91 -11.81 30.34
N PRO A 509 -18.21 -12.65 31.14
CA PRO A 509 -16.87 -12.33 31.60
C PRO A 509 -15.88 -12.30 30.42
N PRO A 510 -14.88 -11.39 30.44
CA PRO A 510 -13.91 -11.29 29.36
C PRO A 510 -13.05 -12.55 29.25
N TYR A 511 -12.47 -12.79 28.07
CA TYR A 511 -11.72 -14.02 27.77
C TYR A 511 -10.52 -14.29 28.70
N TRP A 512 -9.99 -13.24 29.33
CA TRP A 512 -8.86 -13.30 30.25
C TRP A 512 -9.29 -13.42 31.73
N SER A 513 -10.57 -13.45 32.04
CA SER A 513 -11.10 -13.51 33.43
C SER A 513 -10.55 -14.69 34.24
N ARG A 514 -10.34 -15.84 33.61
CA ARG A 514 -9.78 -17.05 34.23
C ARG A 514 -8.33 -17.32 33.80
N TRP A 515 -7.53 -16.26 33.64
CA TRP A 515 -6.23 -16.36 32.99
C TRP A 515 -5.26 -17.35 33.64
N THR A 516 -5.35 -17.52 34.96
CA THR A 516 -4.48 -18.43 35.73
C THR A 516 -4.79 -19.92 35.49
N THR A 517 -5.97 -20.24 34.97
CA THR A 517 -6.41 -21.63 34.72
C THR A 517 -6.57 -21.95 33.24
N ASP A 518 -6.93 -20.97 32.42
CA ASP A 518 -7.25 -21.16 31.00
C ASP A 518 -6.04 -21.04 30.06
N TYR A 519 -4.89 -20.54 30.54
CA TYR A 519 -3.69 -20.32 29.73
C TYR A 519 -2.45 -20.94 30.37
N ASP A 520 -1.50 -21.31 29.53
CA ASP A 520 -0.24 -21.94 29.97
C ASP A 520 0.90 -20.90 30.01
N TYR A 521 0.85 -19.89 29.15
CA TYR A 521 1.88 -18.85 29.03
C TYR A 521 1.26 -17.45 28.94
N LEU A 522 1.98 -16.44 29.46
CA LEU A 522 1.63 -15.03 29.37
C LEU A 522 2.79 -14.24 28.74
N TYR A 523 2.50 -13.53 27.66
CA TYR A 523 3.34 -12.44 27.19
C TYR A 523 2.85 -11.12 27.79
N ILE A 524 3.76 -10.38 28.40
CA ILE A 524 3.56 -8.97 28.73
C ILE A 524 4.37 -8.14 27.75
N LEU A 525 3.69 -7.35 26.92
CA LEU A 525 4.29 -6.52 25.88
C LEU A 525 4.43 -5.06 26.33
N PHE A 526 5.25 -4.31 25.60
CA PHE A 526 5.59 -2.91 25.85
C PHE A 526 6.18 -2.65 27.25
N THR A 527 6.97 -3.59 27.76
CA THR A 527 7.66 -3.48 29.05
C THR A 527 8.98 -2.70 28.96
N ASP A 528 9.55 -2.36 30.12
CA ASP A 528 10.96 -1.95 30.21
C ASP A 528 11.86 -3.17 30.47
N ARG A 529 13.19 -2.99 30.36
CA ARG A 529 14.17 -4.09 30.57
C ARG A 529 14.16 -4.64 31.98
N ASP A 530 13.92 -3.77 32.96
CA ASP A 530 13.90 -4.12 34.39
C ASP A 530 12.47 -4.30 34.91
N TYR A 531 11.55 -4.71 34.02
CA TYR A 531 10.15 -4.88 34.36
C TYR A 531 10.00 -5.96 35.45
N ALA A 532 9.57 -5.52 36.63
CA ALA A 532 9.36 -6.39 37.78
C ALA A 532 8.25 -7.39 37.50
N ASN A 533 8.43 -8.64 37.96
CA ASN A 533 7.40 -9.65 37.86
C ASN A 533 6.15 -9.17 38.61
N PRO A 534 5.02 -8.96 37.90
CA PRO A 534 3.83 -8.36 38.48
C PRO A 534 3.08 -9.31 39.42
N ASP A 535 3.31 -10.62 39.30
CA ASP A 535 2.75 -11.63 40.21
C ASP A 535 3.72 -12.81 40.41
N PRO A 536 4.72 -12.66 41.30
CA PRO A 536 5.71 -13.71 41.55
C PRO A 536 5.13 -15.00 42.13
N THR A 537 3.87 -15.01 42.57
CA THR A 537 3.24 -16.19 43.14
C THR A 537 2.64 -17.12 42.09
N ARG A 538 2.28 -16.57 40.92
CA ARG A 538 1.59 -17.30 39.83
C ARG A 538 2.33 -17.25 38.49
N LEU A 539 3.34 -16.38 38.36
CA LEU A 539 4.11 -16.19 37.15
C LEU A 539 5.58 -16.53 37.37
N THR A 540 6.09 -17.48 36.61
CA THR A 540 7.52 -17.78 36.55
C THR A 540 8.12 -17.19 35.27
N PRO A 541 9.08 -16.24 35.35
CA PRO A 541 9.68 -15.65 34.15
C PRO A 541 10.51 -16.69 33.41
N LEU A 542 10.24 -16.86 32.11
CA LEU A 542 10.98 -17.77 31.24
C LEU A 542 11.98 -17.03 30.35
N PHE A 543 11.60 -15.85 29.87
CA PHE A 543 12.41 -15.07 28.96
C PHE A 543 12.12 -13.58 29.10
N ALA A 544 13.16 -12.75 29.24
CA ALA A 544 13.04 -11.30 29.25
C ALA A 544 13.71 -10.72 28.00
N GLY A 545 12.90 -10.07 27.16
CA GLY A 545 13.35 -9.38 25.95
C GLY A 545 13.27 -7.86 26.09
N ASN A 546 13.81 -7.16 25.11
CA ASN A 546 13.61 -5.71 25.03
C ASN A 546 12.17 -5.43 24.61
N ARG A 547 11.40 -4.73 25.47
CA ARG A 547 9.96 -4.43 25.29
C ARG A 547 8.98 -5.56 25.55
N PHE A 548 9.42 -6.75 26.01
CA PHE A 548 8.48 -7.81 26.38
C PHE A 548 9.07 -8.80 27.38
N VAL A 549 8.21 -9.52 28.10
CA VAL A 549 8.59 -10.65 28.95
C VAL A 549 7.62 -11.81 28.73
N LEU A 550 8.16 -13.03 28.67
CA LEU A 550 7.41 -14.29 28.63
C LEU A 550 7.42 -14.95 30.00
N TYR A 551 6.24 -15.30 30.48
CA TYR A 551 6.03 -16.03 31.73
C TYR A 551 5.37 -17.39 31.46
N HIS A 552 5.72 -18.37 32.28
CA HIS A 552 4.92 -19.55 32.53
C HIS A 552 3.85 -19.22 33.58
N ILE A 553 2.63 -19.71 33.40
CA ILE A 553 1.53 -19.54 34.35
C ILE A 553 1.44 -20.80 35.22
N ASP A 554 1.74 -20.66 36.52
CA ASP A 554 1.85 -21.79 37.45
C ASP A 554 0.49 -22.29 37.99
N GLY A 555 -0.60 -21.60 37.63
CA GLY A 555 -1.95 -21.86 38.17
C GLY A 555 -2.52 -23.25 37.83
N ALA A 556 -2.17 -23.84 36.68
CA ALA A 556 -2.60 -25.19 36.31
C ALA A 556 -2.05 -26.27 37.26
N GLN A 557 -0.87 -26.05 37.86
CA GLN A 557 -0.26 -26.97 38.83
C GLN A 557 -0.90 -26.85 40.22
N LEU A 558 -1.25 -25.62 40.64
CA LEU A 558 -1.93 -25.38 41.93
C LEU A 558 -3.34 -25.99 41.96
N ALA A 559 -4.07 -25.95 40.85
CA ALA A 559 -5.39 -26.58 40.73
C ALA A 559 -5.33 -28.12 40.69
N ARG A 560 -4.27 -28.70 40.08
CA ARG A 560 -4.04 -30.16 40.09
C ARG A 560 -3.59 -30.66 41.46
N ALA A 561 -2.70 -29.94 42.16
CA ALA A 561 -2.28 -30.28 43.52
C ALA A 561 -3.45 -30.30 44.51
N ARG A 562 -4.40 -29.37 44.38
CA ARG A 562 -5.65 -29.34 45.18
C ARG A 562 -6.61 -30.50 44.88
N LYS A 563 -6.60 -31.05 43.65
CA LYS A 563 -7.42 -32.22 43.27
C LYS A 563 -6.81 -33.55 43.71
N THR A 564 -5.50 -33.61 43.94
CA THR A 564 -4.81 -34.81 44.45
C THR A 564 -4.70 -34.84 45.98
N SER A 565 -4.99 -33.73 46.65
CA SER A 565 -5.03 -33.61 48.12
C SER A 565 -6.44 -33.75 48.73
N ASN A 566 -7.45 -33.99 47.89
CA ASN A 566 -8.81 -34.40 48.25
C ASN A 566 -9.04 -35.82 47.75
#